data_AF-A0A162UX94-F1
#
_entry.id   AF-A0A162UX94-F1
#
_cell.length_a   1.000
_cell.length_b   1.000
_cell.length_c   1.000
_cell.angle_alpha   90.00
_cell.angle_beta   90.00
_cell.angle_gamma   90.00
#
_symmetry.space_group_name_H-M   'P 1'
#
loop_
_entity.id
_entity.type
_entity.pdbx_description
1 polymer ?
#
loop_
_entity_poly.entity_id
_entity_poly.type
_entity_poly.pdbx_seq_one_letter_code
_entity_poly.pdbx_strand_id
1 'polypeptide(L)'
;MDLAASEDAAKGGVIMSHLGNATIKAELGRSTWKLLHTMVARFPESPTSDERAALKQFILLLSRLYPCGECAEHFQKLLAKYPPQTSSRVAASQWACAIHNHVNQRLGKEIFNCADIEAKYQCGCDAENTETTL
;
A
#
# COMPACT_ATOMS: atom_id res chain seq x y z
N MET A 1 -2.63 18.24 -18.63
CA MET A 1 -2.88 17.93 -17.20
C MET A 1 -1.67 18.40 -16.44
N ASP A 2 -1.83 19.38 -15.54
CA ASP A 2 -0.71 19.91 -14.75
C ASP A 2 -0.25 18.88 -13.70
N LEU A 3 0.90 18.26 -13.95
CA LEU A 3 1.57 17.36 -13.00
C LEU A 3 1.96 18.07 -11.69
N ALA A 4 2.13 19.40 -11.72
CA ALA A 4 2.42 20.19 -10.53
C ALA A 4 1.24 20.21 -9.52
N ALA A 5 0.00 20.16 -9.99
CA ALA A 5 -1.17 20.14 -9.11
C ALA A 5 -1.33 18.80 -8.37
N SER A 6 -0.83 17.69 -8.95
CA SER A 6 -0.93 16.36 -8.31
C SER A 6 0.05 16.19 -7.15
N GLU A 7 1.23 16.82 -7.21
CA GLU A 7 2.19 16.79 -6.09
C GLU A 7 1.71 17.57 -4.87
N ASP A 8 1.02 18.69 -5.08
CA ASP A 8 0.46 19.51 -3.99
C ASP A 8 -0.72 18.81 -3.31
N ALA A 9 -1.54 18.12 -4.11
CA ALA A 9 -2.64 17.29 -3.63
C ALA A 9 -2.17 16.10 -2.76
N ALA A 10 -0.90 15.73 -2.76
CA ALA A 10 -0.38 14.64 -1.93
C ALA A 10 0.30 15.09 -0.61
N LYS A 11 0.57 16.38 -0.43
CA LYS A 11 1.36 16.92 0.70
C LYS A 11 0.56 17.38 1.92
N GLY A 12 -0.75 17.42 1.84
CA GLY A 12 -1.60 17.93 2.94
C GLY A 12 -1.93 16.90 4.02
N GLY A 13 -2.57 17.38 5.08
CA GLY A 13 -2.96 16.57 6.24
C GLY A 13 -4.14 15.64 5.99
N VAL A 14 -4.55 14.99 7.08
CA VAL A 14 -5.73 14.13 7.16
C VAL A 14 -7.00 14.91 6.86
N ILE A 15 -7.85 14.36 6.00
CA ILE A 15 -9.15 14.96 5.61
C ILE A 15 -10.30 14.37 6.43
N MET A 16 -10.22 13.08 6.74
CA MET A 16 -11.32 12.32 7.34
C MET A 16 -11.37 12.46 8.86
N SER A 17 -12.58 12.47 9.42
CA SER A 17 -12.82 12.54 10.87
C SER A 17 -12.65 11.16 11.55
N HIS A 18 -12.77 11.14 12.88
CA HIS A 18 -12.67 9.94 13.70
C HIS A 18 -13.68 8.84 13.29
N LEU A 19 -13.22 7.59 13.16
CA LEU A 19 -14.08 6.43 12.90
C LEU A 19 -14.29 5.59 14.17
N GLY A 20 -15.37 5.88 14.90
CA GLY A 20 -15.68 5.28 16.19
C GLY A 20 -16.18 3.83 16.13
N ASN A 21 -16.88 3.43 15.05
CA ASN A 21 -17.43 2.07 14.95
C ASN A 21 -16.31 1.04 14.67
N ALA A 22 -16.04 0.17 15.64
CA ALA A 22 -14.94 -0.79 15.56
C ALA A 22 -15.11 -1.86 14.47
N THR A 23 -16.34 -2.33 14.23
CA THR A 23 -16.63 -3.34 13.20
C THR A 23 -16.37 -2.78 11.81
N ILE A 24 -16.95 -1.61 11.51
CA ILE A 24 -16.75 -0.91 10.24
C ILE A 24 -15.27 -0.58 10.03
N LYS A 25 -14.58 -0.11 11.08
CA LYS A 25 -13.15 0.18 11.03
C LYS A 25 -12.31 -1.06 10.69
N ALA A 26 -12.65 -2.22 11.26
CA ALA A 26 -11.94 -3.46 10.99
C ALA A 26 -12.21 -3.99 9.57
N GLU A 27 -13.46 -3.90 9.10
CA GLU A 27 -13.86 -4.27 7.72
C GLU A 27 -13.15 -3.41 6.69
N LEU A 28 -13.20 -2.09 6.86
CA LEU A 28 -12.48 -1.12 6.04
C LEU A 28 -11.00 -1.46 5.98
N GLY A 29 -10.36 -1.67 7.14
CA GLY A 29 -8.94 -2.01 7.21
C GLY A 29 -8.59 -3.27 6.41
N ARG A 30 -9.36 -4.36 6.57
CA ARG A 30 -9.12 -5.61 5.81
C ARG A 30 -9.26 -5.39 4.31
N SER A 31 -10.28 -4.67 3.88
CA SER A 31 -10.54 -4.37 2.47
C SER A 31 -9.44 -3.50 1.85
N THR A 32 -8.99 -2.46 2.55
CA THR A 32 -7.91 -1.59 2.07
C THR A 32 -6.58 -2.32 2.01
N TRP A 33 -6.24 -3.15 3.01
CA TRP A 33 -5.04 -3.97 2.94
C TRP A 33 -5.09 -4.98 1.79
N LYS A 34 -6.25 -5.59 1.52
CA LYS A 34 -6.42 -6.46 0.35
C LYS A 34 -6.16 -5.70 -0.95
N LEU A 35 -6.71 -4.50 -1.10
CA LEU A 35 -6.44 -3.65 -2.27
C LEU A 35 -4.94 -3.33 -2.39
N LEU A 36 -4.32 -2.80 -1.33
CA LEU A 36 -2.94 -2.33 -1.37
C LEU A 36 -1.95 -3.46 -1.64
N HIS A 37 -2.08 -4.59 -0.94
CA HIS A 37 -1.20 -5.75 -1.15
C HIS A 37 -1.38 -6.37 -2.53
N THR A 38 -2.60 -6.42 -3.06
CA THR A 38 -2.83 -6.91 -4.43
C THR A 38 -2.25 -5.94 -5.47
N MET A 39 -2.37 -4.62 -5.24
CA MET A 39 -1.81 -3.59 -6.12
C MET A 39 -0.28 -3.71 -6.21
N VAL A 40 0.42 -3.81 -5.08
CA VAL A 40 1.89 -3.91 -5.08
C VAL A 40 2.39 -5.27 -5.60
N ALA A 41 1.64 -6.36 -5.36
CA ALA A 41 1.95 -7.67 -5.95
C ALA A 41 1.81 -7.66 -7.48
N ARG A 42 0.95 -6.79 -8.03
CA ARG A 42 0.75 -6.59 -9.48
C ARG A 42 1.67 -5.55 -10.10
N PHE A 43 2.43 -4.82 -9.31
CA PHE A 43 3.31 -3.76 -9.81
C PHE A 43 4.42 -4.33 -10.72
N PRO A 44 4.99 -3.57 -11.67
CA PRO A 44 6.05 -4.09 -12.55
C PRO A 44 7.33 -4.46 -11.80
N GLU A 45 8.07 -5.45 -12.29
CA GLU A 45 9.42 -5.75 -11.79
C GLU A 45 10.41 -4.63 -12.10
N SER A 46 10.26 -3.99 -13.25
CA SER A 46 11.08 -2.86 -13.71
C SER A 46 10.19 -1.68 -14.11
N PRO A 47 9.65 -0.92 -13.13
CA PRO A 47 8.72 0.16 -13.37
C PRO A 47 9.43 1.40 -13.94
N THR A 48 8.74 2.07 -14.86
CA THR A 48 9.10 3.39 -15.41
C THR A 48 9.01 4.48 -14.34
N SER A 49 9.64 5.63 -14.55
CA SER A 49 9.56 6.76 -13.60
C SER A 49 8.12 7.22 -13.33
N ASP A 50 7.25 7.15 -14.33
CA ASP A 50 5.84 7.51 -14.20
C ASP A 50 5.10 6.52 -13.29
N GLU A 51 5.21 5.22 -13.52
CA GLU A 51 4.58 4.18 -12.68
C GLU A 51 5.04 4.25 -11.22
N ARG A 52 6.33 4.52 -11.00
CA ARG A 52 6.91 4.74 -9.67
C ARG A 52 6.30 5.95 -8.97
N ALA A 53 6.11 7.04 -9.70
CA ALA A 53 5.46 8.25 -9.20
C ALA A 53 3.98 7.99 -8.91
N ALA A 54 3.26 7.32 -9.83
CA ALA A 54 1.85 6.99 -9.68
C ALA A 54 1.58 6.16 -8.41
N LEU A 55 2.35 5.09 -8.17
CA LEU A 55 2.20 4.28 -6.95
C LEU A 55 2.48 5.10 -5.68
N LYS A 56 3.54 5.92 -5.70
CA LYS A 56 3.88 6.80 -4.57
C LYS A 56 2.74 7.79 -4.29
N GLN A 57 2.22 8.44 -5.33
CA GLN A 57 1.13 9.40 -5.17
C GLN A 57 -0.16 8.75 -4.71
N PHE A 58 -0.50 7.56 -5.22
CA PHE A 58 -1.64 6.80 -4.73
C PHE A 58 -1.56 6.55 -3.22
N ILE A 59 -0.40 6.12 -2.71
CA ILE A 59 -0.20 5.85 -1.28
C ILE A 59 -0.31 7.14 -0.44
N LEU A 60 0.28 8.24 -0.92
CA LEU A 60 0.20 9.52 -0.23
C LEU A 60 -1.25 10.05 -0.18
N LEU A 61 -1.97 9.98 -1.30
CA LEU A 61 -3.39 10.35 -1.38
C LEU A 61 -4.26 9.45 -0.49
N LEU A 62 -3.99 8.14 -0.49
CA LEU A 62 -4.65 7.19 0.41
C LEU A 62 -4.47 7.64 1.86
N SER A 63 -3.28 8.08 2.28
CA SER A 63 -3.05 8.56 3.64
C SER A 63 -3.85 9.80 4.02
N ARG A 64 -4.23 10.64 3.06
CA ARG A 64 -5.06 11.83 3.28
C ARG A 64 -6.55 11.48 3.34
N LEU A 65 -6.97 10.58 2.45
CA LEU A 65 -8.37 10.24 2.19
C LEU A 65 -8.86 9.01 2.96
N TYR A 66 -7.99 8.28 3.67
CA TYR A 66 -8.38 7.06 4.35
C TYR A 66 -9.51 7.35 5.36
N PRO A 67 -10.68 6.65 5.28
CA PRO A 67 -11.89 7.01 6.02
C PRO A 67 -11.86 6.56 7.49
N CYS A 68 -10.76 6.88 8.17
CA CYS A 68 -10.55 6.78 9.61
C CYS A 68 -9.46 7.78 9.98
N GLY A 69 -9.83 8.92 10.56
CA GLY A 69 -8.91 10.03 10.82
C GLY A 69 -7.71 9.66 11.68
N GLU A 70 -7.93 8.93 12.79
CA GLU A 70 -6.83 8.48 13.65
C GLU A 70 -5.93 7.44 12.98
N CYS A 71 -6.47 6.65 12.05
CA CYS A 71 -5.70 5.68 11.27
C CYS A 71 -4.84 6.41 10.22
N ALA A 72 -5.43 7.38 9.53
CA ALA A 72 -4.80 8.23 8.52
C ALA A 72 -3.63 9.02 9.13
N GLU A 73 -3.84 9.65 10.29
CA GLU A 73 -2.80 10.40 10.99
C GLU A 73 -1.61 9.51 11.37
N HIS A 74 -1.89 8.32 11.90
CA HIS A 74 -0.85 7.35 12.20
C HIS A 74 -0.12 6.88 10.94
N PHE A 75 -0.85 6.64 9.85
CA PHE A 75 -0.26 6.23 8.59
C PHE A 75 0.64 7.32 7.99
N GLN A 76 0.25 8.59 8.04
CA GLN A 76 1.10 9.71 7.62
C GLN A 76 2.42 9.77 8.42
N LYS A 77 2.38 9.53 9.74
CA LYS A 77 3.59 9.44 10.58
C LYS A 77 4.50 8.27 10.15
N LEU A 78 3.91 7.12 9.79
CA LEU A 78 4.67 5.99 9.24
C LEU A 78 5.30 6.34 7.88
N LEU A 79 4.56 6.99 6.98
CA LEU A 79 5.06 7.38 5.66
C LEU A 79 6.21 8.39 5.75
N ALA A 80 6.19 9.29 6.73
CA ALA A 80 7.28 10.24 6.97
C ALA A 80 8.58 9.52 7.40
N LYS A 81 8.47 8.44 8.18
CA LYS A 81 9.63 7.66 8.65
C LYS A 81 10.09 6.60 7.64
N TYR A 82 9.14 6.02 6.91
CA TYR A 82 9.34 4.89 6.01
C TYR A 82 8.65 5.16 4.67
N PRO A 83 9.25 6.00 3.82
CA PRO A 83 8.63 6.40 2.57
C PRO A 83 8.39 5.21 1.63
N PRO A 84 7.35 5.24 0.78
CA PRO A 84 7.05 4.17 -0.17
C PRO A 84 8.25 3.78 -1.03
N GLN A 85 8.57 2.49 -1.04
CA GLN A 85 9.59 1.93 -1.92
C GLN A 85 8.90 1.47 -3.21
N THR A 86 9.21 2.13 -4.33
CA THR A 86 8.55 1.87 -5.61
C THR A 86 9.54 1.42 -6.69
N SER A 87 10.75 0.98 -6.33
CA SER A 87 11.77 0.61 -7.34
C SER A 87 11.47 -0.68 -8.11
N SER A 88 10.65 -1.57 -7.55
CA SER A 88 10.22 -2.84 -8.16
C SER A 88 9.00 -3.40 -7.42
N ARG A 89 8.37 -4.43 -7.99
CA ARG A 89 7.33 -5.24 -7.32
C ARG A 89 7.77 -5.75 -5.95
N VAL A 90 8.96 -6.36 -5.88
CA VAL A 90 9.51 -6.90 -4.63
C VAL A 90 9.69 -5.79 -3.60
N ALA A 91 10.29 -4.66 -3.98
CA ALA A 91 10.50 -3.54 -3.08
C ALA A 91 9.19 -2.97 -2.53
N ALA A 92 8.18 -2.80 -3.40
CA ALA A 92 6.86 -2.31 -3.00
C ALA A 92 6.11 -3.30 -2.09
N SER A 93 6.19 -4.60 -2.39
CA SER A 93 5.53 -5.65 -1.61
C SER A 93 6.15 -5.82 -0.22
N GLN A 94 7.48 -5.83 -0.14
CA GLN A 94 8.20 -5.88 1.14
C GLN A 94 7.94 -4.63 1.99
N TRP A 95 7.93 -3.44 1.37
CA TRP A 95 7.58 -2.20 2.06
C TRP A 95 6.14 -2.23 2.60
N ALA A 96 5.17 -2.65 1.78
CA ALA A 96 3.77 -2.74 2.22
C ALA A 96 3.61 -3.73 3.38
N CYS A 97 4.33 -4.86 3.35
CA CYS A 97 4.34 -5.82 4.44
C CYS A 97 4.91 -5.23 5.74
N ALA A 98 6.08 -4.58 5.67
CA ALA A 98 6.71 -3.95 6.83
C ALA A 98 5.81 -2.90 7.47
N ILE A 99 5.15 -2.06 6.66
CA ILE A 99 4.23 -1.04 7.15
C ILE A 99 2.97 -1.63 7.76
N HIS A 100 2.42 -2.69 7.16
CA HIS A 100 1.31 -3.42 7.76
C HIS A 100 1.72 -4.02 9.12
N ASN A 101 2.94 -4.53 9.25
CA ASN A 101 3.45 -5.03 10.52
C ASN A 101 3.63 -3.95 11.59
N HIS A 102 4.02 -2.73 11.23
CA HIS A 102 4.00 -1.61 12.18
C HIS A 102 2.58 -1.31 12.69
N VAL A 103 1.57 -1.43 11.83
CA VAL A 103 0.16 -1.31 12.24
C VAL A 103 -0.26 -2.50 13.12
N ASN A 104 0.13 -3.72 12.77
CA ASN A 104 -0.14 -4.92 13.58
C ASN A 104 0.45 -4.79 14.98
N GLN A 105 1.72 -4.40 15.09
CA GLN A 105 2.41 -4.18 16.35
C GLN A 105 1.68 -3.16 17.22
N ARG A 106 1.30 -2.00 16.66
CA ARG A 106 0.52 -0.98 17.37
C ARG A 106 -0.82 -1.51 17.87
N LEU A 107 -1.46 -2.38 17.10
CA LEU A 107 -2.76 -2.97 17.44
C LEU A 107 -2.64 -4.25 18.30
N GLY A 108 -1.44 -4.64 18.72
CA GLY A 108 -1.20 -5.86 19.50
C GLY A 108 -1.50 -7.16 18.72
N LYS A 109 -1.37 -7.14 17.40
CA LYS A 109 -1.56 -8.30 16.51
C LYS A 109 -0.23 -9.00 16.24
N GLU A 110 -0.32 -10.26 15.83
CA GLU A 110 0.84 -11.03 15.40
C GLU A 110 1.56 -10.37 14.22
N ILE A 111 2.88 -10.49 14.21
CA ILE A 111 3.74 -10.01 13.13
C ILE A 111 3.73 -11.06 12.01
N PHE A 112 3.44 -10.61 10.80
CA PHE A 112 3.46 -11.46 9.63
C PHE A 112 4.91 -11.61 9.11
N ASN A 113 5.34 -12.82 8.77
CA ASN A 113 6.63 -13.05 8.15
C ASN A 113 6.61 -12.56 6.69
N CYS A 114 7.32 -11.46 6.39
CA CYS A 114 7.32 -10.89 5.05
C CYS A 114 8.01 -11.75 3.98
N ALA A 115 8.73 -12.81 4.36
CA ALA A 115 9.20 -13.81 3.40
C ALA A 115 8.02 -14.53 2.71
N ASP A 116 6.86 -14.60 3.36
CA ASP A 116 5.68 -15.31 2.86
C ASP A 116 4.71 -14.38 2.08
N ILE A 117 5.09 -13.13 1.83
CA ILE A 117 4.17 -12.12 1.28
C ILE A 117 3.74 -12.43 -0.16
N GLU A 118 4.66 -12.94 -0.98
CA GLU A 118 4.40 -13.28 -2.39
C GLU A 118 3.47 -14.50 -2.50
N ALA A 119 3.65 -15.49 -1.63
CA ALA A 119 2.77 -16.65 -1.55
C ALA A 119 1.35 -16.26 -1.13
N LYS A 120 1.23 -15.33 -0.17
CA LYS A 120 -0.06 -14.84 0.33
C LYS A 120 -0.82 -13.98 -0.68
N TYR A 121 -0.11 -13.10 -1.37
CA TYR A 121 -0.66 -12.22 -2.39
C TYR A 121 0.00 -12.55 -3.72
N GLN A 122 -0.46 -13.64 -4.33
CA GLN A 122 -0.05 -14.02 -5.67
C GLN A 122 -0.38 -12.87 -6.62
N CYS A 123 0.56 -12.54 -7.51
CA CYS A 123 0.31 -11.49 -8.49
C CYS A 123 -0.89 -11.86 -9.38
N GLY A 124 -1.28 -13.14 -9.51
CA GLY A 124 -2.34 -13.54 -10.44
C GLY A 124 -1.99 -13.13 -11.88
N CYS A 125 -0.69 -13.07 -12.15
CA CYS A 125 -0.15 -13.14 -13.49
C CYS A 125 -0.32 -14.60 -13.85
N ASP A 126 -1.15 -14.91 -14.85
CA ASP A 126 -1.21 -16.25 -15.37
C ASP A 126 0.21 -16.65 -15.74
N ALA A 127 0.62 -17.88 -15.39
CA ALA A 127 1.78 -18.45 -16.06
C ALA A 127 1.39 -18.46 -17.54
N GLU A 128 1.95 -17.55 -18.34
CA GLU A 128 1.87 -17.73 -19.78
C GLU A 128 2.43 -19.13 -20.01
N ASN A 129 1.58 -20.03 -20.50
CA ASN A 129 1.98 -21.36 -20.92
C ASN A 129 3.10 -21.17 -21.94
N THR A 130 4.34 -21.19 -21.48
CA THR A 130 5.50 -21.51 -22.32
C THR A 130 5.43 -23.00 -22.63
N GLU A 131 4.35 -23.44 -23.28
CA GLU A 131 4.41 -24.60 -24.16
C GLU A 131 5.09 -24.10 -25.45
N THR A 132 6.40 -23.93 -25.35
CA THR A 132 7.25 -23.82 -26.53
C THR A 132 7.93 -25.16 -26.70
N THR A 133 7.44 -25.92 -27.69
CA THR A 133 8.09 -27.06 -28.37
C THR A 133 8.44 -28.29 -27.55
N LEU A 134 7.76 -29.40 -27.85
CA LEU A 134 8.34 -30.62 -28.40
C LEU A 134 7.33 -31.30 -29.33
#